data_AF-A0A971YER3-F1
#
_entry.id   AF-A0A971YER3-F1
#
_cell.length_a   1.000
_cell.length_b   1.000
_cell.length_c   1.000
_cell.angle_alpha   90.00
_cell.angle_beta   90.00
_cell.angle_gamma   90.00
#
_symmetry.space_group_name_H-M   'P 1'
#
loop_
_entity.id
_entity.type
_entity.pdbx_description
1 polymer ?
#
loop_
_entity_poly.entity_id
_entity_poly.type
_entity_poly.pdbx_seq_one_letter_code
_entity_poly.pdbx_strand_id
1 'polypeptide(L)'
;MSHLHLVDGVLEPVWWVLGYAITLGILGIAVTKVRKVELAKKVPFIGVISALMLITMSIPLGFLPVHLNLTVLAGILAGPWLGFIGVFIVNLILALIGHGGITAVGLNTLIIGVEVFAGSFVYKLLVNRIKPVKASIISVVIALLLSTSLMLGMLAAVNANWEHALSHGDGHTSILHEGEPLEIGFFALSGWSAFVVILLSGIMLEALVTALVVRFFMKVRPEMVI
;
A
#
# COMPACT_ATOMS: atom_id res chain seq x y z
N MET A 1 1.87 -2.52 6.68
CA MET A 1 2.60 -2.08 5.50
C MET A 1 3.05 -3.32 4.77
N SER A 2 2.47 -3.59 3.62
CA SER A 2 3.05 -4.55 2.69
C SER A 2 4.35 -3.96 2.12
N HIS A 3 5.47 -4.12 2.82
CA HIS A 3 6.80 -3.80 2.28
C HIS A 3 7.21 -4.75 1.14
N LEU A 4 6.31 -5.65 0.71
CA LEU A 4 6.52 -6.49 -0.45
C LEU A 4 5.81 -5.80 -1.63
N HIS A 5 6.58 -5.04 -2.39
CA HIS A 5 6.24 -4.83 -3.78
C HIS A 5 6.63 -6.11 -4.50
N LEU A 6 5.68 -6.72 -5.20
CA LEU A 6 6.00 -7.87 -6.03
C LEU A 6 7.01 -7.39 -7.09
N VAL A 7 8.09 -8.15 -7.24
CA VAL A 7 9.15 -7.90 -8.22
C VAL A 7 8.84 -8.69 -9.49
N ASP A 8 9.36 -8.23 -10.62
CA ASP A 8 9.21 -8.94 -11.88
C ASP A 8 9.79 -10.36 -11.79
N GLY A 9 9.14 -11.31 -12.47
CA GLY A 9 9.57 -12.71 -12.53
C GLY A 9 9.08 -13.59 -11.38
N VAL A 10 8.42 -13.05 -10.35
CA VAL A 10 7.86 -13.84 -9.24
C VAL A 10 6.53 -14.51 -9.60
N LEU A 11 5.78 -13.92 -10.53
CA LEU A 11 4.41 -14.36 -10.85
C LEU A 11 4.30 -14.91 -12.26
N GLU A 12 3.50 -15.96 -12.42
CA GLU A 12 3.13 -16.46 -13.75
C GLU A 12 2.39 -15.39 -14.57
N PRO A 13 2.49 -15.45 -15.92
CA PRO A 13 1.83 -14.52 -16.83
C PRO A 13 0.35 -14.28 -16.57
N VAL A 14 -0.36 -15.32 -16.17
CA VAL A 14 -1.80 -15.24 -15.89
C VAL A 14 -2.10 -14.25 -14.76
N TRP A 15 -1.32 -14.25 -13.69
CA TRP A 15 -1.58 -13.44 -12.49
C TRP A 15 -1.34 -11.95 -12.73
N TRP A 16 -0.25 -11.60 -13.41
CA TRP A 16 0.00 -10.19 -13.68
C TRP A 16 -0.94 -9.62 -14.75
N VAL A 17 -1.33 -10.40 -15.77
CA VAL A 17 -2.36 -10.00 -16.74
C VAL A 17 -3.70 -9.76 -16.06
N LEU A 18 -4.14 -10.68 -15.20
CA LEU A 18 -5.38 -10.53 -14.42
C LEU A 18 -5.30 -9.31 -13.49
N GLY A 19 -4.17 -9.10 -12.82
CA GLY A 19 -3.96 -7.93 -11.97
C GLY A 19 -4.11 -6.61 -12.71
N TYR A 20 -3.52 -6.50 -13.90
CA TYR A 20 -3.70 -5.33 -14.76
C TYR A 20 -5.14 -5.18 -15.24
N ALA A 21 -5.77 -6.27 -15.68
CA ALA A 21 -7.15 -6.23 -16.15
C ALA A 21 -8.12 -5.71 -15.08
N ILE A 22 -8.00 -6.22 -13.84
CA ILE A 22 -8.83 -5.77 -12.71
C ILE A 22 -8.50 -4.31 -12.36
N THR A 23 -7.22 -3.95 -12.25
CA THR A 23 -6.80 -2.57 -11.92
C THR A 23 -7.29 -1.56 -12.94
N LEU A 24 -7.15 -1.84 -14.23
CA LEU A 24 -7.65 -0.97 -15.30
C LEU A 24 -9.19 -0.87 -15.28
N GLY A 25 -9.88 -1.97 -14.96
CA GLY A 25 -11.32 -1.95 -14.74
C GLY A 25 -11.74 -1.01 -13.61
N ILE A 26 -11.09 -1.10 -12.45
CA ILE A 26 -11.35 -0.21 -11.30
C ILE A 26 -10.97 1.24 -11.63
N LEU A 27 -9.88 1.49 -12.35
CA LEU A 27 -9.51 2.83 -12.82
C LEU A 27 -10.56 3.41 -13.76
N GLY A 28 -11.11 2.60 -14.68
CA GLY A 28 -12.22 3.01 -15.54
C GLY A 28 -13.45 3.45 -14.72
N ILE A 29 -13.79 2.70 -13.67
CA ILE A 29 -14.86 3.06 -12.73
C ILE A 29 -14.48 4.35 -11.97
N ALA A 30 -13.25 4.49 -11.49
CA ALA A 30 -12.79 5.68 -10.78
C ALA A 30 -12.94 6.95 -11.63
N VAL A 31 -12.55 6.88 -12.91
CA VAL A 31 -12.67 7.97 -13.88
C VAL A 31 -14.13 8.30 -14.21
N THR A 32 -15.04 7.33 -14.22
CA THR A 32 -16.48 7.62 -14.43
C THR A 32 -17.15 8.18 -13.18
N LYS A 33 -16.71 7.75 -11.98
CA LYS A 33 -17.18 8.27 -10.68
C LYS A 33 -16.71 9.70 -10.43
N VAL A 34 -15.54 10.08 -10.93
CA VAL A 34 -15.03 11.45 -10.90
C VAL A 34 -15.38 12.11 -12.24
N ARG A 35 -16.49 12.85 -12.32
CA ARG A 35 -16.95 13.53 -13.55
C ARG A 35 -15.79 14.15 -14.32
N LYS A 36 -15.66 13.91 -15.63
CA LYS A 36 -14.50 14.35 -16.46
C LYS A 36 -14.10 15.82 -16.27
N VAL A 37 -15.08 16.73 -16.17
CA VAL A 37 -14.85 18.17 -15.96
C VAL A 37 -14.29 18.47 -14.56
N GLU A 38 -14.70 17.70 -13.55
CA GLU A 38 -14.15 17.79 -12.20
C GLU A 38 -12.79 17.10 -12.09
N LEU A 39 -12.57 16.01 -12.84
CA LEU A 39 -11.29 15.31 -12.87
C LEU A 39 -10.17 16.24 -13.35
N ALA A 40 -10.36 16.96 -14.46
CA ALA A 40 -9.38 17.92 -14.98
C ALA A 40 -8.97 18.97 -13.93
N LYS A 41 -9.92 19.45 -13.12
CA LYS A 41 -9.66 20.40 -12.02
C LYS A 41 -8.96 19.75 -10.83
N LYS A 42 -9.11 18.44 -10.66
CA LYS A 42 -8.51 17.66 -9.56
C LYS A 42 -7.16 17.02 -9.92
N VAL A 43 -6.75 17.03 -11.19
CA VAL A 43 -5.43 16.51 -11.62
C VAL A 43 -4.26 17.09 -10.81
N PRO A 44 -4.15 18.42 -10.59
CA PRO A 44 -3.06 18.96 -9.79
C PRO A 44 -3.05 18.42 -8.36
N PHE A 45 -4.23 18.21 -7.78
CA PHE A 45 -4.37 17.68 -6.43
C PHE A 45 -3.96 16.20 -6.33
N ILE A 46 -4.32 15.38 -7.33
CA ILE A 46 -3.82 14.00 -7.44
C ILE A 46 -2.30 14.00 -7.54
N GLY A 47 -1.72 14.89 -8.36
CA GLY A 47 -0.27 15.04 -8.50
C GLY A 47 0.42 15.35 -7.17
N VAL A 48 -0.13 16.27 -6.36
CA VAL A 48 0.41 16.61 -5.04
C VAL A 48 0.33 15.42 -4.07
N ILE A 49 -0.81 14.71 -4.03
CA ILE A 49 -0.97 13.54 -3.16
C ILE A 49 -0.04 12.39 -3.58
N SER A 50 0.10 12.12 -4.89
CA SER A 50 1.05 11.14 -5.41
C SER A 50 2.51 11.52 -5.12
N ALA A 51 2.87 12.80 -5.27
CA ALA A 51 4.20 13.28 -4.92
C ALA A 51 4.48 13.13 -3.42
N LEU A 52 3.49 13.42 -2.57
CA LEU A 52 3.61 13.22 -1.13
C LEU A 52 3.86 11.75 -0.78
N MET A 53 3.11 10.82 -1.39
CA MET A 53 3.33 9.38 -1.20
C MET A 53 4.75 8.97 -1.62
N LEU A 54 5.21 9.41 -2.80
CA LEU A 54 6.56 9.12 -3.30
C LEU A 54 7.66 9.65 -2.38
N ILE A 55 7.59 10.94 -1.99
CA ILE A 55 8.59 11.57 -1.14
C ILE A 55 8.65 10.87 0.23
N THR A 56 7.50 10.50 0.78
CA THR A 56 7.43 9.88 2.10
C THR A 56 7.99 8.45 2.08
N MET A 57 7.81 7.72 0.97
CA MET A 57 8.48 6.43 0.77
C MET A 57 10.01 6.56 0.75
N SER A 58 10.56 7.66 0.24
CA SER A 58 12.00 7.90 0.16
C SER A 58 12.65 8.28 1.50
N ILE A 59 11.89 8.48 2.57
CA ILE A 59 12.46 8.86 3.88
C ILE A 59 13.14 7.64 4.51
N PRO A 60 14.47 7.66 4.74
CA PRO A 60 15.14 6.57 5.42
C PRO A 60 14.77 6.59 6.91
N LEU A 61 14.14 5.52 7.40
CA LEU A 61 13.75 5.39 8.81
C LEU A 61 14.87 4.84 9.71
N GLY A 62 16.10 4.86 9.22
CA GLY A 62 17.29 4.42 9.94
C GLY A 62 17.25 2.91 10.22
N PHE A 63 16.92 2.56 11.46
CA PHE A 63 16.99 1.20 12.00
C PHE A 63 15.76 0.34 11.69
N LEU A 64 14.66 0.93 11.23
CA LEU A 64 13.47 0.18 10.82
C LEU A 64 13.49 -0.05 9.30
N PRO A 65 13.44 -1.30 8.82
CA PRO A 65 13.33 -1.62 7.40
C PRO A 65 11.88 -1.43 6.92
N VAL A 66 11.30 -0.26 7.22
CA VAL A 66 9.93 0.11 6.86
C VAL A 66 9.96 1.45 6.13
N HIS A 67 8.94 1.67 5.30
CA HIS A 67 8.67 2.93 4.62
C HIS A 67 7.24 3.38 4.92
N LEU A 68 7.01 4.69 4.82
CA LEU A 68 5.67 5.26 4.95
C LEU A 68 5.01 5.34 3.57
N ASN A 69 3.73 5.01 3.49
CA ASN A 69 3.00 4.90 2.22
C ASN A 69 1.98 6.03 2.04
N LEU A 70 1.42 6.53 3.15
CA LEU A 70 0.38 7.56 3.24
C LEU A 70 -0.86 7.29 2.40
N THR A 71 -1.15 6.04 2.09
CA THR A 71 -2.29 5.59 1.27
C THR A 71 -3.62 5.86 1.93
N VAL A 72 -3.71 5.58 3.22
CA VAL A 72 -4.91 5.87 4.02
C VAL A 72 -5.12 7.38 4.13
N LEU A 73 -4.05 8.15 4.32
CA LEU A 73 -4.13 9.62 4.31
C LEU A 73 -4.58 10.15 2.95
N ALA A 74 -4.05 9.62 1.84
CA ALA A 74 -4.47 9.95 0.48
C ALA A 74 -5.97 9.65 0.29
N GLY A 75 -6.44 8.52 0.81
CA GLY A 75 -7.86 8.18 0.84
C GLY A 75 -8.71 9.17 1.65
N ILE A 76 -8.25 9.58 2.84
CA ILE A 76 -8.95 10.53 3.71
C ILE A 76 -9.03 11.94 3.08
N LEU A 77 -7.99 12.39 2.38
CA LEU A 77 -7.93 13.74 1.81
C LEU A 77 -8.55 13.82 0.41
N ALA A 78 -8.31 12.83 -0.44
CA ALA A 78 -8.76 12.83 -1.82
C ALA A 78 -10.05 12.02 -2.06
N GLY A 79 -10.41 11.16 -1.11
CA GLY A 79 -11.43 10.16 -1.30
C GLY A 79 -10.89 8.91 -2.01
N PRO A 80 -11.65 7.81 -1.96
CA PRO A 80 -11.17 6.49 -2.36
C PRO A 80 -10.81 6.39 -3.85
N TRP A 81 -11.61 7.01 -4.73
CA TRP A 81 -11.39 6.94 -6.18
C TRP A 81 -10.15 7.71 -6.63
N LEU A 82 -9.95 8.92 -6.12
CA LEU A 82 -8.77 9.73 -6.45
C LEU A 82 -7.51 9.18 -5.81
N GLY A 83 -7.60 8.69 -4.57
CA GLY A 83 -6.50 8.00 -3.91
C GLY A 83 -6.07 6.76 -4.69
N PHE A 84 -7.00 5.94 -5.20
CA PHE A 84 -6.69 4.76 -6.00
C PHE A 84 -5.96 5.11 -7.32
N ILE A 85 -6.40 6.17 -8.01
CA ILE A 85 -5.68 6.69 -9.19
C ILE A 85 -4.26 7.12 -8.79
N GLY A 86 -4.12 7.81 -7.65
CA GLY A 86 -2.83 8.25 -7.13
C GLY A 86 -1.88 7.08 -6.84
N VAL A 87 -2.37 6.00 -6.22
CA VAL A 87 -1.59 4.78 -5.93
C VAL A 87 -1.10 4.11 -7.22
N PHE A 88 -1.96 4.00 -8.23
CA PHE A 88 -1.55 3.46 -9.53
C PHE A 88 -0.40 4.26 -10.15
N ILE A 89 -0.51 5.60 -10.13
CA ILE A 89 0.53 6.50 -10.65
C ILE A 89 1.85 6.30 -9.89
N VAL A 90 1.80 6.22 -8.56
CA VAL A 90 2.99 6.02 -7.72
C VAL A 90 3.65 4.68 -8.02
N ASN A 91 2.89 3.58 -8.07
CA ASN A 91 3.43 2.26 -8.38
C ASN A 91 4.04 2.19 -9.78
N LEU A 92 3.40 2.85 -10.76
CA LEU A 92 3.91 2.93 -12.13
C LEU A 92 5.24 3.69 -12.17
N ILE A 93 5.33 4.84 -11.50
CA ILE A 93 6.58 5.62 -11.42
C ILE A 93 7.69 4.81 -10.75
N LEU A 94 7.40 4.13 -9.64
CA LEU A 94 8.38 3.30 -8.93
C LEU A 94 8.88 2.15 -9.80
N ALA A 95 8.00 1.52 -10.59
CA ALA A 95 8.39 0.48 -11.53
C ALA A 95 9.29 1.03 -12.66
N LEU A 96 9.01 2.23 -13.16
CA LEU A 96 9.83 2.88 -14.19
C LEU A 96 11.22 3.32 -13.70
N ILE A 97 11.37 3.57 -12.39
CA ILE A 97 12.65 3.92 -11.76
C ILE A 97 13.42 2.67 -11.30
N GLY A 98 12.85 1.48 -11.46
CA GLY A 98 13.49 0.19 -11.12
C GLY A 98 13.35 -0.21 -9.64
N HIS A 99 12.51 0.49 -8.86
CA HIS A 99 12.20 0.12 -7.47
C HIS A 99 11.00 -0.83 -7.33
N GLY A 100 10.36 -1.21 -8.45
CA GLY A 100 9.25 -2.16 -8.47
C GLY A 100 9.20 -2.94 -9.79
N GLY A 101 8.39 -4.00 -9.83
CA GLY A 101 8.18 -4.77 -11.05
C GLY A 101 7.14 -4.14 -11.98
N ILE A 102 7.45 -3.99 -13.27
CA ILE A 102 6.50 -3.48 -14.29
C ILE A 102 5.32 -4.45 -14.43
N THR A 103 5.57 -5.76 -14.39
CA THR A 103 4.52 -6.78 -14.42
C THR A 103 3.68 -6.77 -13.15
N ALA A 104 4.28 -6.42 -12.02
CA ALA A 104 3.62 -6.41 -10.72
C ALA A 104 2.76 -5.17 -10.42
N VAL A 105 2.90 -4.07 -11.17
CA VAL A 105 2.19 -2.79 -10.90
C VAL A 105 0.68 -3.00 -10.73
N GLY A 106 0.06 -3.82 -11.59
CA GLY A 106 -1.37 -4.11 -11.51
C GLY A 106 -1.77 -4.65 -10.14
N LEU A 107 -1.11 -5.70 -9.67
CA LEU A 107 -1.39 -6.34 -8.39
C LEU A 107 -1.00 -5.49 -7.19
N ASN A 108 0.16 -4.85 -7.22
CA ASN A 108 0.60 -3.92 -6.17
C ASN A 108 -0.43 -2.81 -5.99
N THR A 109 -1.00 -2.30 -7.09
CA THR A 109 -2.07 -1.29 -7.06
C THR A 109 -3.36 -1.83 -6.44
N LEU A 110 -3.73 -3.09 -6.65
CA LEU A 110 -4.90 -3.68 -5.99
C LEU A 110 -4.69 -3.80 -4.48
N ILE A 111 -3.57 -4.38 -4.06
CA ILE A 111 -3.26 -4.60 -2.64
C ILE A 111 -3.21 -3.26 -1.91
N ILE A 112 -2.42 -2.31 -2.42
CA ILE A 112 -2.29 -0.99 -1.81
C ILE A 112 -3.59 -0.18 -1.96
N GLY A 113 -4.30 -0.37 -3.06
CA GLY A 113 -5.62 0.24 -3.28
C GLY A 113 -6.65 -0.16 -2.22
N VAL A 114 -6.60 -1.39 -1.71
CA VAL A 114 -7.45 -1.81 -0.59
C VAL A 114 -7.20 -0.94 0.64
N GLU A 115 -5.97 -0.51 0.90
CA GLU A 115 -5.67 0.41 2.02
C GLU A 115 -6.40 1.73 1.86
N VAL A 116 -6.40 2.29 0.65
CA VAL A 116 -7.10 3.53 0.33
C VAL A 116 -8.61 3.38 0.54
N PHE A 117 -9.22 2.33 -0.02
CA PHE A 117 -10.66 2.10 0.08
C PHE A 117 -11.09 1.80 1.51
N ALA A 118 -10.44 0.84 2.17
CA ALA A 118 -10.76 0.44 3.54
C ALA A 118 -10.51 1.58 4.52
N GLY A 119 -9.37 2.27 4.41
CA GLY A 119 -9.03 3.41 5.25
C GLY A 119 -10.03 4.55 5.12
N SER A 120 -10.38 4.93 3.88
CA SER A 120 -11.39 5.98 3.63
C SER A 120 -12.77 5.59 4.16
N PHE A 121 -13.16 4.32 3.99
CA PHE A 121 -14.47 3.84 4.41
C PHE A 121 -14.60 3.79 5.94
N VAL A 122 -13.61 3.19 6.61
CA VAL A 122 -13.55 3.13 8.09
C VAL A 122 -13.52 4.55 8.66
N TYR A 123 -12.76 5.46 8.04
CA TYR A 123 -12.68 6.85 8.50
C TYR A 123 -14.05 7.53 8.47
N LYS A 124 -14.77 7.44 7.34
CA LYS A 124 -16.11 8.03 7.19
C LYS A 124 -17.12 7.49 8.19
N LEU A 125 -17.04 6.20 8.53
CA LEU A 125 -17.92 5.60 9.52
C LEU A 125 -17.64 6.12 10.93
N LEU A 126 -16.37 6.38 11.26
CA LEU A 126 -15.93 6.71 12.60
C LEU A 126 -15.85 8.22 12.87
N VAL A 127 -15.58 9.06 11.86
CA VAL A 127 -15.32 10.50 12.05
C VAL A 127 -16.50 11.25 12.70
N ASN A 128 -17.73 10.79 12.46
CA ASN A 128 -18.94 11.34 13.07
C ASN A 128 -19.29 10.74 14.45
N ARG A 129 -18.55 9.72 14.89
CA ARG A 129 -18.79 8.98 16.14
C ARG A 129 -17.72 9.23 17.20
N ILE A 130 -16.49 9.52 16.78
CA ILE A 130 -15.33 9.73 17.64
C ILE A 130 -14.48 10.90 17.11
N LYS A 131 -13.48 11.34 17.89
CA LYS A 131 -12.58 12.42 17.47
C LYS A 131 -11.89 12.08 16.13
N PRO A 132 -11.80 13.01 15.16
CA PRO A 132 -11.20 12.77 13.84
C PRO A 132 -9.81 12.14 13.88
N VAL A 133 -8.97 12.55 14.83
CA VAL A 133 -7.61 12.00 15.04
C VAL A 133 -7.66 10.53 15.49
N LYS A 134 -8.64 10.15 16.33
CA LYS A 134 -8.81 8.74 16.73
C LYS A 134 -9.37 7.91 15.57
N ALA A 135 -10.30 8.47 14.80
CA ALA A 135 -10.83 7.83 13.59
C ALA A 135 -9.72 7.53 12.58
N SER A 136 -8.78 8.47 12.35
CA SER A 136 -7.67 8.24 11.41
C SER A 136 -6.73 7.13 11.87
N ILE A 137 -6.39 7.08 13.17
CA ILE A 137 -5.54 6.00 13.72
C ILE A 137 -6.19 4.63 13.51
N ILE A 138 -7.46 4.48 13.88
CA ILE A 138 -8.19 3.20 13.72
C ILE A 138 -8.27 2.81 12.24
N SER A 139 -8.51 3.79 11.37
CA SER A 139 -8.57 3.57 9.92
C SER A 139 -7.25 3.04 9.36
N VAL A 140 -6.12 3.62 9.79
CA VAL A 140 -4.78 3.15 9.38
C VAL A 140 -4.52 1.73 9.86
N VAL A 141 -4.79 1.45 11.14
CA VAL A 141 -4.56 0.11 11.72
C VAL A 141 -5.37 -0.94 10.96
N ILE A 142 -6.67 -0.72 10.77
CA ILE A 142 -7.55 -1.69 10.08
C ILE A 142 -7.13 -1.87 8.61
N ALA A 143 -6.89 -0.76 7.90
CA ALA A 143 -6.53 -0.81 6.48
C ALA A 143 -5.21 -1.54 6.24
N LEU A 144 -4.18 -1.25 7.04
CA LEU A 144 -2.87 -1.88 6.91
C LEU A 144 -2.89 -3.35 7.31
N LEU A 145 -3.63 -3.74 8.36
CA LEU A 145 -3.78 -5.14 8.73
C LEU A 145 -4.53 -5.92 7.65
N LEU A 146 -5.59 -5.35 7.08
CA LEU A 146 -6.35 -5.97 6.00
C LEU A 146 -5.49 -6.17 4.75
N SER A 147 -4.80 -5.13 4.30
CA SER A 147 -3.89 -5.20 3.15
C SER A 147 -2.77 -6.22 3.35
N THR A 148 -2.13 -6.20 4.54
CA THR A 148 -1.05 -7.15 4.85
C THR A 148 -1.56 -8.58 4.86
N SER A 149 -2.75 -8.84 5.43
CA SER A 149 -3.38 -10.17 5.41
C SER A 149 -3.72 -10.63 3.99
N LEU A 150 -4.24 -9.74 3.14
CA LEU A 150 -4.53 -10.06 1.74
C LEU A 150 -3.26 -10.41 0.96
N MET A 151 -2.20 -9.64 1.17
CA MET A 151 -0.90 -9.93 0.56
C MET A 151 -0.36 -11.30 1.00
N LEU A 152 -0.34 -11.58 2.31
CA LEU A 152 0.11 -12.88 2.82
C LEU A 152 -0.76 -14.03 2.30
N GLY A 153 -2.07 -13.84 2.23
CA GLY A 153 -2.99 -14.82 1.64
C GLY A 153 -2.75 -15.05 0.16
N MET A 154 -2.45 -14.00 -0.60
CA MET A 154 -2.09 -14.11 -2.02
C MET A 154 -0.78 -14.87 -2.21
N LEU A 155 0.27 -14.54 -1.45
CA LEU A 155 1.55 -15.25 -1.48
C LEU A 155 1.36 -16.73 -1.12
N ALA A 156 0.56 -17.03 -0.11
CA ALA A 156 0.24 -18.40 0.27
C ALA A 156 -0.50 -19.15 -0.86
N ALA A 157 -1.46 -18.50 -1.53
CA ALA A 157 -2.20 -19.10 -2.64
C ALA A 157 -1.30 -19.39 -3.86
N VAL A 158 -0.39 -18.47 -4.20
CA VAL A 158 0.58 -18.67 -5.29
C VAL A 158 1.53 -19.83 -4.97
N ASN A 159 2.05 -19.90 -3.74
CA ASN A 159 2.96 -20.97 -3.32
C ASN A 159 2.26 -22.33 -3.19
N ALA A 160 1.02 -22.39 -2.71
CA ALA A 160 0.26 -23.64 -2.64
C ALA A 160 -0.03 -24.24 -4.02
N ASN A 161 -0.20 -23.37 -5.03
CA ASN A 161 -0.35 -23.79 -6.42
C ASN A 161 0.99 -24.34 -6.98
N TRP A 162 2.11 -23.79 -6.54
CA TRP A 162 3.47 -24.25 -6.88
C TRP A 162 3.76 -25.65 -6.32
N GLU A 163 3.31 -25.94 -5.10
CA GLU A 163 3.47 -27.25 -4.45
C GLU A 163 2.63 -28.35 -5.15
N HIS A 164 1.46 -28.02 -5.70
CA HIS A 164 0.69 -28.92 -6.56
C HIS A 164 1.28 -29.08 -7.97
N ALA A 165 1.85 -28.01 -8.55
CA ALA A 165 2.51 -28.05 -9.86
C ALA A 165 3.85 -28.81 -9.84
N LEU A 166 4.57 -28.80 -8.71
CA LEU A 166 5.85 -29.50 -8.51
C LEU A 166 5.73 -30.97 -8.09
N SER A 167 4.51 -31.54 -8.03
CA SER A 167 4.38 -33.00 -7.91
C SER A 167 4.96 -33.76 -9.13
N HIS A 168 5.39 -33.05 -10.19
CA HIS A 168 6.26 -33.54 -11.26
C HIS A 168 7.47 -32.62 -11.46
N GLY A 169 8.48 -32.72 -10.61
CA GLY A 169 9.79 -32.15 -10.90
C GLY A 169 10.65 -31.92 -9.66
N ASP A 170 11.53 -32.87 -9.37
CA ASP A 170 12.66 -32.69 -8.45
C ASP A 170 13.49 -31.47 -8.87
N GLY A 171 13.67 -30.52 -7.95
CA GLY A 171 14.54 -29.37 -8.19
C GLY A 171 14.46 -28.33 -7.09
N HIS A 172 15.44 -28.38 -6.18
CA HIS A 172 15.72 -27.37 -5.17
C HIS A 172 15.49 -25.92 -5.65
N THR A 173 14.64 -25.17 -4.95
CA THR A 173 14.62 -23.70 -5.05
C THR A 173 14.72 -23.09 -3.66
N SER A 174 15.95 -23.01 -3.17
CA SER A 174 16.38 -22.07 -2.14
C SER A 174 16.19 -20.64 -2.66
N ILE A 175 15.01 -20.05 -2.46
CA ILE A 175 14.75 -18.63 -2.74
C ILE A 175 15.12 -17.84 -1.50
N LEU A 176 16.42 -17.65 -1.26
CA LEU A 176 16.95 -16.65 -0.33
C LEU A 176 18.39 -16.29 -0.74
N HIS A 177 18.57 -15.32 -1.63
CA HIS A 177 19.82 -14.56 -1.82
C HIS A 177 19.42 -13.25 -2.53
N GLU A 178 19.99 -12.07 -2.33
CA GLU A 178 21.02 -11.53 -1.44
C GLU A 178 20.93 -10.01 -1.65
N GLY A 179 21.07 -9.22 -0.59
CA GLY A 179 21.10 -7.76 -0.67
C GLY A 179 21.54 -7.15 0.66
N GLU A 180 22.86 -6.95 0.78
CA GLU A 180 23.62 -6.22 1.81
C GLU A 180 23.51 -6.70 3.28
N PRO A 181 24.62 -7.19 3.88
CA PRO A 181 24.66 -7.56 5.28
C PRO A 181 24.92 -6.32 6.14
N LEU A 182 23.87 -5.67 6.62
CA LEU A 182 23.96 -4.78 7.77
C LEU A 182 23.70 -5.59 9.04
N GLU A 183 24.74 -6.31 9.47
CA GLU A 183 24.89 -6.71 10.87
C GLU A 183 24.89 -5.45 11.72
N ILE A 184 23.85 -5.24 12.53
CA ILE A 184 23.89 -4.70 13.90
C ILE A 184 22.49 -4.94 14.53
N GLY A 185 22.40 -5.93 15.42
CA GLY A 185 21.46 -5.88 16.56
C GLY A 185 20.07 -6.53 16.46
N PHE A 186 19.71 -7.30 15.43
CA PHE A 186 18.42 -8.04 15.39
C PHE A 186 18.51 -9.50 15.85
N PHE A 187 19.62 -9.91 16.46
CA PHE A 187 19.98 -11.32 16.69
C PHE A 187 19.23 -12.06 17.82
N ALA A 188 18.07 -11.60 18.28
CA ALA A 188 17.28 -12.32 19.29
C ALA A 188 15.89 -12.79 18.82
N LEU A 189 15.40 -12.35 17.65
CA LEU A 189 14.04 -12.65 17.19
C LEU A 189 14.09 -13.26 15.79
N SER A 190 14.00 -14.59 15.69
CA SER A 190 13.90 -15.29 14.40
C SER A 190 12.43 -15.48 13.99
N GLY A 191 12.18 -15.42 12.68
CA GLY A 191 10.90 -15.77 12.05
C GLY A 191 9.75 -14.77 12.27
N TRP A 192 8.58 -15.30 12.67
CA TRP A 192 7.33 -14.55 12.81
C TRP A 192 7.38 -13.41 13.84
N SER A 193 8.23 -13.53 14.85
CA SER A 193 8.38 -12.52 15.89
C SER A 193 8.98 -11.22 15.34
N ALA A 194 10.01 -11.32 14.48
CA ALA A 194 10.59 -10.21 13.74
C ALA A 194 9.56 -9.50 12.88
N PHE A 195 8.80 -10.29 12.10
CA PHE A 195 7.77 -9.79 11.21
C PHE A 195 6.69 -9.00 11.96
N VAL A 196 6.19 -9.53 13.08
CA VAL A 196 5.16 -8.85 13.89
C VAL A 196 5.70 -7.53 14.46
N VAL A 197 6.93 -7.51 14.98
CA VAL A 197 7.54 -6.28 15.51
C VAL A 197 7.65 -5.23 14.41
N ILE A 198 8.22 -5.58 13.25
CA ILE A 198 8.37 -4.67 12.11
C ILE A 198 7.01 -4.16 11.64
N LEU A 199 6.02 -5.05 11.50
CA LEU A 199 4.67 -4.70 11.08
C LEU A 199 4.01 -3.71 12.05
N LEU A 200 4.07 -3.99 13.36
CA LEU A 200 3.48 -3.13 14.38
C LEU A 200 4.19 -1.77 14.44
N SER A 201 5.51 -1.75 14.35
CA SER A 201 6.29 -0.50 14.29
C SER A 201 5.91 0.33 13.06
N GLY A 202 5.78 -0.29 11.88
CA GLY A 202 5.35 0.38 10.66
C GLY A 202 3.92 0.94 10.76
N ILE A 203 2.98 0.15 11.28
CA ILE A 203 1.59 0.60 11.51
C ILE A 203 1.55 1.77 12.49
N MET A 204 2.30 1.67 13.60
CA MET A 204 2.35 2.73 14.60
C MET A 204 2.87 4.03 14.02
N LEU A 205 3.96 3.97 13.25
CA LEU A 205 4.55 5.16 12.63
C LEU A 205 3.62 5.79 11.60
N GLU A 206 3.03 4.99 10.71
CA GLU A 206 2.05 5.46 9.72
C GLU A 206 0.83 6.11 10.38
N ALA A 207 0.31 5.47 11.44
CA ALA A 207 -0.84 5.97 12.19
C ALA A 207 -0.51 7.30 12.88
N LEU A 208 0.69 7.42 13.45
CA LEU A 208 1.18 8.66 14.08
C LEU A 208 1.25 9.80 13.05
N VAL A 209 1.92 9.57 11.92
CA VAL A 209 2.10 10.59 10.87
C VAL A 209 0.74 11.00 10.31
N THR A 210 -0.12 10.03 9.96
CA THR A 210 -1.48 10.29 9.47
C THR A 210 -2.30 11.08 10.48
N ALA A 211 -2.25 10.72 11.76
CA ALA A 211 -2.97 11.42 12.82
C ALA A 211 -2.50 12.87 13.01
N LEU A 212 -1.19 13.13 12.92
CA LEU A 212 -0.63 14.47 12.98
C LEU A 212 -1.08 15.33 11.80
N VAL A 213 -1.04 14.77 10.58
CA VAL A 213 -1.48 15.48 9.38
C VAL A 213 -2.99 15.76 9.42
N VAL A 214 -3.81 14.78 9.78
CA VAL A 214 -5.26 14.99 9.97
C VAL A 214 -5.53 16.05 11.02
N ARG A 215 -4.82 16.02 12.16
CA ARG A 215 -4.95 17.06 13.21
C ARG A 215 -4.62 18.45 12.69
N PHE A 216 -3.61 18.57 11.83
CA PHE A 216 -3.23 19.83 11.20
C PHE A 216 -4.32 20.32 10.24
N PHE A 217 -4.81 19.47 9.34
CA PHE A 217 -5.87 19.84 8.39
C PHE A 217 -7.17 20.20 9.10
N MET A 218 -7.57 19.48 10.15
CA MET A 218 -8.74 19.83 10.95
C MET A 218 -8.66 21.23 11.60
N LYS A 219 -7.46 21.79 11.78
CA LYS A 219 -7.26 23.15 12.30
C LYS A 219 -7.18 24.21 11.20
N VAL A 220 -6.56 23.89 10.06
CA VAL A 220 -6.22 24.87 9.02
C VAL A 220 -7.24 24.90 7.89
N ARG A 221 -7.71 23.72 7.45
CA ARG A 221 -8.67 23.50 6.36
C ARG A 221 -9.52 22.25 6.60
N PRO A 222 -10.50 22.31 7.53
CA PRO A 222 -11.34 21.16 7.86
C PRO A 222 -12.14 20.63 6.66
N GLU A 223 -12.40 21.46 5.65
CA GLU A 223 -13.11 21.09 4.42
C GLU A 223 -12.37 20.08 3.53
N MET A 224 -11.06 19.88 3.75
CA MET A 224 -10.23 18.92 3.01
C MET A 224 -10.32 17.49 3.56
N VAL A 225 -10.93 17.30 4.73
CA VAL A 225 -11.05 16.01 5.38
C VAL A 225 -12.47 15.49 5.17
N ILE A 226 -12.61 14.33 4.52
CA ILE A 226 -13.90 13.73 4.15
C ILE A 226 -14.71 13.20 5.34
#